data_AF-A0A7U9N1X7-F1
#
_entry.id   AF-A0A7U9N1X7-F1
#
_cell.length_a   1.000
_cell.length_b   1.000
_cell.length_c   1.000
_cell.angle_alpha   90.00
_cell.angle_beta   90.00
_cell.angle_gamma   90.00
#
_symmetry.space_group_name_H-M   'P 1'
#
loop_
_entity.id
_entity.type
_entity.pdbx_description
1 polymer ?
#
loop_
_entity_poly.entity_id
_entity_poly.type
_entity_poly.pdbx_seq_one_letter_code
_entity_poly.pdbx_strand_id
1 'polypeptide(L)'
;MSFGFFMNMEVMSLQIAREHIAVMTNDNLEDDIFLEDTKIINNIKNGFVVITQLSAFFESFLNTILNKCIYYEGDILLKCNIEEKIDIIFMYYQKDWGCIKGQHAWEVYKKTTRVRNEMIHFKETYIGDGSGIPDFKIRNVSVNGFFTKDNMEKILNEYIVLGNLIASTLGLQIANDIKIFTCDGEEEIVNYVYDASMMDDE
;
A
#
# COMPACT_ATOMS: atom_id res chain seq x y z
N MET A 1 3.36 -15.73 -33.54
CA MET A 1 3.93 -15.61 -32.19
C MET A 1 3.17 -14.52 -31.48
N SER A 2 2.37 -14.87 -30.48
CA SER A 2 1.84 -13.93 -29.50
C SER A 2 2.85 -13.84 -28.37
N PHE A 3 3.27 -12.64 -28.01
CA PHE A 3 4.10 -12.39 -26.83
C PHE A 3 3.21 -11.81 -25.74
N GLY A 4 3.30 -12.37 -24.53
CA GLY A 4 2.71 -11.82 -23.33
C GLY A 4 3.63 -10.76 -22.72
N PHE A 5 3.04 -9.67 -22.22
CA PHE A 5 3.75 -8.69 -21.40
C PHE A 5 3.12 -8.65 -20.01
N PHE A 6 3.95 -8.40 -19.01
CA PHE A 6 3.56 -8.26 -17.62
C PHE A 6 3.94 -6.86 -17.14
N MET A 7 3.03 -6.24 -16.41
CA MET A 7 3.25 -4.96 -15.76
C MET A 7 3.11 -5.17 -14.25
N ASN A 8 4.22 -5.09 -13.53
CA ASN A 8 4.29 -5.29 -12.09
C ASN A 8 3.94 -3.98 -11.37
N MET A 9 2.64 -3.77 -11.16
CA MET A 9 2.12 -2.61 -10.44
C MET A 9 2.57 -2.56 -8.98
N GLU A 10 2.88 -3.70 -8.37
CA GLU A 10 3.43 -3.79 -7.03
C GLU A 10 4.77 -3.03 -6.94
N VAL A 11 5.70 -3.33 -7.86
CA VAL A 11 7.02 -2.70 -7.93
C VAL A 11 6.87 -1.22 -8.26
N MET A 12 6.06 -0.89 -9.26
CA MET A 12 5.84 0.49 -9.69
C MET A 12 5.27 1.34 -8.55
N SER A 13 4.24 0.85 -7.85
CA SER A 13 3.62 1.57 -6.73
C SER A 13 4.58 1.77 -5.56
N LEU A 14 5.41 0.77 -5.22
CA LEU A 14 6.45 0.92 -4.19
C LEU A 14 7.53 1.94 -4.62
N GLN A 15 7.91 1.96 -5.89
CA GLN A 15 8.87 2.93 -6.40
C GLN A 15 8.33 4.37 -6.30
N ILE A 16 7.11 4.61 -6.80
CA ILE A 16 6.46 5.93 -6.73
C ILE A 16 6.35 6.38 -5.26
N ALA A 17 5.96 5.48 -4.36
CA ALA A 17 5.88 5.80 -2.94
C ALA A 17 7.25 6.24 -2.38
N ARG A 18 8.35 5.54 -2.70
CA ARG A 18 9.70 5.91 -2.27
C ARG A 18 10.14 7.27 -2.83
N GLU A 19 9.85 7.55 -4.09
CA GLU A 19 10.17 8.83 -4.74
C GLU A 19 9.47 10.00 -4.04
N HIS A 20 8.19 9.85 -3.70
CA HIS A 20 7.45 10.89 -2.98
C HIS A 20 7.86 11.03 -1.51
N ILE A 21 8.26 9.95 -0.84
CA ILE A 21 8.84 10.02 0.51
C ILE A 21 10.16 10.79 0.50
N ALA A 22 11.01 10.60 -0.52
CA ALA A 22 12.33 11.21 -0.58
C ALA A 22 12.30 12.76 -0.53
N VAL A 23 11.21 13.37 -0.99
CA VAL A 23 11.00 14.83 -1.03
C VAL A 23 10.19 15.39 0.16
N MET A 24 9.85 14.54 1.15
CA MET A 24 9.16 14.97 2.37
C MET A 24 10.14 15.42 3.46
N THR A 25 9.64 16.21 4.41
CA THR A 25 10.37 16.64 5.62
C THR A 25 9.75 16.03 6.88
N ASN A 26 10.46 16.08 8.01
CA ASN A 26 9.93 15.71 9.32
C ASN A 26 9.40 16.89 10.13
N ASP A 27 9.73 18.10 9.70
CA ASP A 27 9.27 19.35 10.31
C ASP A 27 8.16 19.95 9.46
N ASN A 28 7.01 20.20 10.10
CA ASN A 28 5.83 20.85 9.53
C ASN A 28 5.48 22.16 10.27
N LEU A 29 6.27 22.57 11.26
CA LEU A 29 5.93 23.65 12.17
C LEU A 29 6.65 24.95 11.80
N GLU A 30 5.96 26.07 11.95
CA GLU A 30 6.53 27.43 11.92
C GLU A 30 6.99 27.84 13.33
N ASP A 31 6.21 27.45 14.35
CA ASP A 31 6.51 27.56 15.77
C ASP A 31 5.91 26.38 16.56
N ASP A 32 5.93 26.41 17.89
CA ASP A 32 5.48 25.29 18.72
C ASP A 32 3.99 24.89 18.53
N ILE A 33 3.18 25.75 17.87
CA ILE A 33 1.72 25.61 17.82
C ILE A 33 1.18 25.62 16.39
N PHE A 34 1.80 26.39 15.49
CA PHE A 34 1.33 26.63 14.13
C PHE A 34 2.13 25.86 13.09
N LEU A 35 1.40 25.35 12.11
CA LEU A 35 1.94 24.68 10.94
C LEU A 35 2.50 25.71 9.96
N GLU A 36 3.65 25.41 9.38
CA GLU A 36 4.19 26.18 8.27
C GLU A 36 3.53 25.73 6.96
N ASP A 37 2.69 26.61 6.38
CA ASP A 37 1.85 26.33 5.20
C ASP A 37 2.58 25.62 4.07
N THR A 38 3.79 26.08 3.72
CA THR A 38 4.53 25.52 2.58
C THR A 38 5.01 24.10 2.84
N LYS A 39 5.54 23.83 4.04
CA LYS A 39 6.02 22.51 4.48
C LYS A 39 4.86 21.53 4.62
N ILE A 40 3.78 21.93 5.30
CA ILE A 40 2.64 21.05 5.51
C ILE A 40 1.94 20.70 4.19
N ILE A 41 1.77 21.67 3.29
CA ILE A 41 1.18 21.40 1.97
C ILE A 41 2.07 20.44 1.17
N ASN A 42 3.40 20.61 1.20
CA ASN A 42 4.32 19.68 0.55
C ASN A 42 4.17 18.26 1.10
N ASN A 43 4.15 18.11 2.43
CA ASN A 43 4.07 16.81 3.08
C ASN A 43 2.69 16.15 2.92
N ILE A 44 1.59 16.91 2.95
CA ILE A 44 0.26 16.39 2.65
C ILE A 44 0.17 15.92 1.20
N LYS A 45 0.65 16.71 0.23
CA LYS A 45 0.63 16.35 -1.20
C LYS A 45 1.38 15.05 -1.44
N ASN A 46 2.62 14.97 -0.98
CA ASN A 46 3.45 13.79 -1.18
C ASN A 46 2.92 12.59 -0.38
N GLY A 47 2.54 12.79 0.88
CA GLY A 47 1.99 11.71 1.70
C GLY A 47 0.65 11.18 1.17
N PHE A 48 -0.19 12.01 0.55
CA PHE A 48 -1.41 11.55 -0.12
C PHE A 48 -1.10 10.62 -1.31
N VAL A 49 -0.08 10.95 -2.09
CA VAL A 49 0.39 10.07 -3.18
C VAL A 49 0.91 8.76 -2.59
N VAL A 50 1.73 8.81 -1.55
CA VAL A 50 2.29 7.63 -0.87
C VAL A 50 1.18 6.68 -0.42
N ILE A 51 0.22 7.14 0.39
CA ILE A 51 -0.84 6.27 0.93
C ILE A 51 -1.76 5.72 -0.16
N THR A 52 -1.92 6.46 -1.27
CA THR A 52 -2.69 6.00 -2.44
C THR A 52 -1.93 4.90 -3.18
N GLN A 53 -0.63 5.08 -3.41
CA GLN A 53 0.20 4.07 -4.06
C GLN A 53 0.36 2.81 -3.20
N LEU A 54 0.49 2.94 -1.88
CA LEU A 54 0.50 1.78 -0.98
C LEU A 54 -0.81 0.97 -1.04
N SER A 55 -1.93 1.67 -1.26
CA SER A 55 -3.22 0.99 -1.46
C SER A 55 -3.28 0.26 -2.80
N ALA A 56 -2.77 0.88 -3.87
CA ALA A 56 -2.66 0.25 -5.18
C ALA A 56 -1.72 -0.96 -5.17
N PHE A 57 -0.57 -0.85 -4.49
CA PHE A 57 0.35 -1.95 -4.22
C PHE A 57 -0.38 -3.14 -3.59
N PHE A 58 -1.11 -2.89 -2.49
CA PHE A 58 -1.77 -3.97 -1.76
C PHE A 58 -2.90 -4.62 -2.56
N GLU A 59 -3.66 -3.83 -3.31
CA GLU A 59 -4.67 -4.35 -4.20
C GLU A 59 -4.09 -5.19 -5.35
N SER A 60 -3.03 -4.69 -5.99
CA SER A 60 -2.32 -5.41 -7.04
C SER A 60 -1.76 -6.73 -6.52
N PHE A 61 -1.11 -6.70 -5.35
CA PHE A 61 -0.56 -7.89 -4.70
C PHE A 61 -1.60 -8.99 -4.54
N LEU A 62 -2.80 -8.67 -4.02
CA LEU A 62 -3.87 -9.65 -3.87
C LEU A 62 -4.42 -10.13 -5.22
N ASN A 63 -4.52 -9.24 -6.21
CA ASN A 63 -4.94 -9.60 -7.57
C ASN A 63 -3.93 -10.56 -8.24
N THR A 64 -2.64 -10.38 -7.97
CA THR A 64 -1.59 -11.29 -8.46
C THR A 64 -1.74 -12.67 -7.83
N ILE A 65 -2.02 -12.77 -6.52
CA ILE A 65 -2.35 -14.06 -5.89
C ILE A 65 -3.56 -14.71 -6.55
N LEU A 66 -4.66 -13.97 -6.74
CA LEU A 66 -5.88 -14.50 -7.35
C LEU A 66 -5.64 -15.01 -8.78
N ASN A 67 -4.98 -14.22 -9.62
CA ASN A 67 -4.83 -14.54 -11.04
C ASN A 67 -3.71 -15.55 -11.32
N LYS A 68 -2.63 -15.52 -10.54
CA LYS A 68 -1.40 -16.28 -10.84
C LYS A 68 -1.14 -17.44 -9.91
N CYS A 69 -1.61 -17.39 -8.67
CA CYS A 69 -1.44 -18.49 -7.72
C CYS A 69 -2.72 -19.33 -7.58
N ILE A 70 -3.89 -18.71 -7.71
CA ILE A 70 -5.20 -19.38 -7.65
C ILE A 70 -5.77 -19.66 -9.06
N TYR A 71 -5.19 -19.07 -10.11
CA TYR A 71 -5.63 -19.19 -11.51
C TYR A 71 -7.09 -18.76 -11.72
N TYR A 72 -7.53 -17.72 -11.02
CA TYR A 72 -8.84 -17.12 -11.25
C TYR A 72 -8.85 -16.33 -12.57
N GLU A 73 -9.74 -16.71 -13.50
CA GLU A 73 -9.85 -16.07 -14.82
C GLU A 73 -10.96 -15.00 -14.90
N GLY A 74 -11.67 -14.74 -13.79
CA GLY A 74 -12.79 -13.81 -13.78
C GLY A 74 -12.42 -12.38 -13.38
N ASP A 75 -13.37 -11.46 -13.58
CA ASP A 75 -13.21 -10.04 -13.22
C ASP A 75 -13.82 -9.67 -11.87
N ILE A 76 -14.73 -10.51 -11.36
CA ILE A 76 -15.59 -10.15 -10.23
C ILE A 76 -14.76 -10.02 -8.95
N LEU A 77 -13.96 -11.04 -8.64
CA LEU A 77 -13.13 -11.02 -7.44
C LEU A 77 -12.03 -9.95 -7.49
N LEU A 78 -11.56 -9.60 -8.68
CA LEU A 78 -10.55 -8.55 -8.88
C LEU A 78 -11.08 -7.14 -8.57
N LYS A 79 -12.40 -6.95 -8.62
CA LYS A 79 -13.08 -5.67 -8.34
C LYS A 79 -13.77 -5.65 -6.97
N CYS A 80 -13.73 -6.75 -6.23
CA CYS A 80 -14.26 -6.85 -4.87
C CYS A 80 -13.46 -6.00 -3.88
N ASN A 81 -14.03 -5.79 -2.70
CA ASN A 81 -13.32 -5.09 -1.65
C ASN A 81 -12.13 -5.93 -1.14
N ILE A 82 -11.15 -5.27 -0.51
CA ILE A 82 -9.91 -5.91 -0.08
C ILE A 82 -10.14 -7.01 0.97
N GLU A 83 -11.08 -6.82 1.91
CA GLU A 83 -11.36 -7.83 2.95
C GLU A 83 -11.97 -9.10 2.34
N GLU A 84 -12.90 -8.96 1.39
CA GLU A 84 -13.48 -10.06 0.62
C GLU A 84 -12.42 -10.83 -0.17
N LYS A 85 -11.50 -10.11 -0.85
CA LYS A 85 -10.39 -10.75 -1.57
C LYS A 85 -9.56 -11.61 -0.63
N ILE A 86 -9.21 -11.08 0.54
CA ILE A 86 -8.41 -11.78 1.53
C ILE A 86 -9.15 -13.00 2.08
N ASP A 87 -10.42 -12.87 2.45
CA ASP A 87 -11.20 -13.98 2.99
C ASP A 87 -11.27 -15.14 1.98
N ILE A 88 -11.43 -14.84 0.69
CA ILE A 88 -11.45 -15.85 -0.39
C ILE A 88 -10.08 -16.50 -0.58
N ILE A 89 -9.00 -15.70 -0.62
CA ILE A 89 -7.64 -16.21 -0.74
C ILE A 89 -7.33 -17.17 0.43
N PHE A 90 -7.59 -16.75 1.66
CA PHE A 90 -7.31 -17.57 2.85
C PHE A 90 -8.18 -18.82 2.91
N MET A 91 -9.45 -18.74 2.47
CA MET A 91 -10.31 -19.90 2.32
C MET A 91 -9.74 -20.91 1.29
N TYR A 92 -9.24 -20.44 0.14
CA TYR A 92 -8.64 -21.29 -0.89
C TYR A 92 -7.43 -22.08 -0.36
N TYR A 93 -6.51 -21.39 0.33
CA TYR A 93 -5.32 -22.00 0.93
C TYR A 93 -5.58 -22.74 2.25
N GLN A 94 -6.85 -22.79 2.71
CA GLN A 94 -7.25 -23.41 3.98
C GLN A 94 -6.46 -22.87 5.19
N LYS A 95 -6.21 -21.56 5.21
CA LYS A 95 -5.51 -20.85 6.29
C LYS A 95 -6.47 -19.95 7.05
N ASP A 96 -6.21 -19.77 8.34
CA ASP A 96 -6.96 -18.82 9.16
C ASP A 96 -6.38 -17.40 9.02
N TRP A 97 -7.20 -16.47 8.51
CA TRP A 97 -6.85 -15.05 8.40
C TRP A 97 -6.74 -14.36 9.77
N GLY A 98 -7.25 -14.97 10.85
CA GLY A 98 -7.15 -14.46 12.22
C GLY A 98 -5.71 -14.13 12.65
N CYS A 99 -4.72 -14.89 12.16
CA CYS A 99 -3.31 -14.65 12.46
C CYS A 99 -2.76 -13.32 11.94
N ILE A 100 -3.37 -12.75 10.89
CA ILE A 100 -2.99 -11.47 10.29
C ILE A 100 -3.79 -10.31 10.89
N LYS A 101 -5.08 -10.52 11.20
CA LYS A 101 -5.97 -9.48 11.75
C LYS A 101 -5.46 -8.85 13.05
N GLY A 102 -4.72 -9.60 13.86
CA GLY A 102 -4.14 -9.13 15.12
C GLY A 102 -2.77 -8.46 15.00
N GLN A 103 -2.21 -8.36 13.79
CA GLN A 103 -0.84 -7.87 13.58
C GLN A 103 -0.80 -6.37 13.42
N HIS A 104 0.30 -5.76 13.89
CA HIS A 104 0.51 -4.32 13.81
C HIS A 104 0.40 -3.80 12.36
N ALA A 105 1.00 -4.52 11.41
CA ALA A 105 0.97 -4.17 10.00
C ALA A 105 -0.46 -4.04 9.44
N TRP A 106 -1.39 -4.90 9.89
CA TRP A 106 -2.80 -4.81 9.50
C TRP A 106 -3.50 -3.60 10.12
N GLU A 107 -3.17 -3.25 11.36
CA GLU A 107 -3.70 -2.04 12.00
C GLU A 107 -3.23 -0.77 11.29
N VAL A 108 -1.95 -0.73 10.88
CA VAL A 108 -1.38 0.35 10.09
C VAL A 108 -2.09 0.47 8.75
N TYR A 109 -2.29 -0.63 8.02
CA TYR A 109 -3.07 -0.65 6.78
C TYR A 109 -4.48 -0.05 6.96
N LYS A 110 -5.22 -0.49 7.99
CA LYS A 110 -6.57 0.01 8.28
C LYS A 110 -6.56 1.51 8.61
N LYS A 111 -5.60 1.95 9.42
CA LYS A 111 -5.45 3.37 9.81
C LYS A 111 -5.16 4.23 8.59
N THR A 112 -4.20 3.84 7.78
CA THR A 112 -3.77 4.55 6.56
C THR A 112 -4.90 4.65 5.55
N THR A 113 -5.63 3.54 5.31
CA THR A 113 -6.79 3.52 4.41
C THR A 113 -7.90 4.47 4.88
N ARG A 114 -8.18 4.51 6.19
CA ARG A 114 -9.16 5.45 6.76
C ARG A 114 -8.74 6.90 6.59
N VAL A 115 -7.47 7.23 6.83
CA VAL A 115 -6.94 8.59 6.62
C VAL A 115 -7.07 8.98 5.14
N ARG A 116 -6.65 8.11 4.21
CA ARG A 116 -6.76 8.35 2.77
C ARG A 116 -8.20 8.66 2.35
N ASN A 117 -9.16 7.86 2.81
CA ASN A 117 -10.58 8.08 2.49
C ASN A 117 -11.10 9.37 3.11
N GLU A 118 -10.75 9.67 4.36
CA GLU A 118 -11.18 10.89 5.04
C GLU A 118 -10.64 12.15 4.35
N MET A 119 -9.40 12.13 3.85
CA MET A 119 -8.82 13.25 3.08
C MET A 119 -9.65 13.64 1.85
N ILE A 120 -10.26 12.66 1.17
CA ILE A 120 -11.10 12.91 -0.01
C ILE A 120 -12.38 13.66 0.39
N HIS A 121 -12.93 13.34 1.56
CA HIS A 121 -14.16 13.91 2.10
C HIS A 121 -13.95 15.15 2.97
N PHE A 122 -12.70 15.47 3.33
CA PHE A 122 -12.36 16.66 4.10
C PHE A 122 -12.60 17.91 3.26
N LYS A 123 -13.62 18.73 3.61
CA LYS A 123 -14.01 19.92 2.84
C LYS A 123 -13.96 21.22 3.63
N GLU A 124 -14.44 21.24 4.86
CA GLU A 124 -14.50 22.46 5.66
C GLU A 124 -14.43 22.10 7.14
N THR A 125 -13.60 22.84 7.88
CA THR A 125 -13.55 22.79 9.35
C THR A 125 -13.35 24.20 9.87
N TYR A 126 -14.14 24.59 10.88
CA TYR A 126 -13.98 25.87 11.55
C TYR A 126 -12.97 25.70 12.69
N ILE A 127 -11.82 26.36 12.57
CA ILE A 127 -10.71 26.27 13.54
C ILE A 127 -10.57 27.57 14.36
N GLY A 128 -11.25 28.65 13.97
CA GLY A 128 -11.31 29.92 14.70
C GLY A 128 -10.93 31.13 13.84
N ASP A 129 -11.00 32.32 14.43
CA ASP A 129 -10.65 33.60 13.78
C ASP A 129 -9.17 33.92 14.06
N GLY A 130 -8.26 33.25 13.36
CA GLY A 130 -6.81 33.45 13.45
C GLY A 130 -6.14 33.31 12.08
N SER A 131 -4.93 33.87 11.93
CA SER A 131 -4.17 33.80 10.67
C SER A 131 -3.28 32.56 10.54
N GLY A 132 -2.98 31.86 11.64
CA GLY A 132 -2.16 30.65 11.66
C GLY A 132 -3.00 29.38 11.65
N ILE A 133 -2.50 28.31 11.04
CA ILE A 133 -3.14 27.00 11.00
C ILE A 133 -2.56 26.14 12.14
N PRO A 134 -3.30 25.86 13.23
CA PRO A 134 -2.82 24.94 14.26
C PRO A 134 -2.84 23.49 13.74
N ASP A 135 -2.12 22.59 14.42
CA ASP A 135 -2.23 21.17 14.12
C ASP A 135 -3.69 20.69 14.22
N PHE A 136 -4.12 19.95 13.21
CA PHE A 136 -5.49 19.46 13.09
C PHE A 136 -5.49 17.95 12.88
N LYS A 137 -6.68 17.35 12.99
CA LYS A 137 -6.84 15.90 12.92
C LYS A 137 -7.65 15.47 11.72
N ILE A 138 -7.12 14.50 10.99
CA ILE A 138 -7.85 13.74 9.98
C ILE A 138 -8.14 12.37 10.59
N ARG A 139 -9.42 12.04 10.80
CA ARG A 139 -9.84 10.77 11.43
C ARG A 139 -9.15 10.51 12.79
N ASN A 140 -9.09 11.52 13.66
CA ASN A 140 -8.38 11.52 14.95
C ASN A 140 -6.84 11.38 14.87
N VAL A 141 -6.26 11.46 13.67
CA VAL A 141 -4.81 11.42 13.47
C VAL A 141 -4.29 12.84 13.25
N SER A 142 -3.35 13.27 14.07
CA SER A 142 -2.64 14.56 13.90
C SER A 142 -1.96 14.60 12.53
N VAL A 143 -2.17 15.67 11.79
CA VAL A 143 -1.57 15.88 10.48
C VAL A 143 -0.08 16.13 10.62
N ASN A 144 0.33 16.95 11.60
CA ASN A 144 1.73 17.23 11.89
C ASN A 144 2.54 15.95 12.09
N GLY A 145 2.05 15.02 12.91
CA GLY A 145 2.76 13.77 13.20
C GLY A 145 2.67 12.73 12.09
N PHE A 146 1.56 12.68 11.35
CA PHE A 146 1.32 11.65 10.36
C PHE A 146 2.01 11.92 9.03
N PHE A 147 1.93 13.15 8.52
CA PHE A 147 2.57 13.54 7.25
C PHE A 147 3.99 14.01 7.51
N THR A 148 4.83 13.07 7.93
CA THR A 148 6.28 13.26 8.07
C THR A 148 6.99 12.18 7.27
N LYS A 149 8.20 12.48 6.81
CA LYS A 149 9.04 11.52 6.08
C LYS A 149 9.21 10.21 6.86
N ASP A 150 9.64 10.29 8.12
CA ASP A 150 9.91 9.12 8.95
C ASP A 150 8.66 8.26 9.19
N ASN A 151 7.50 8.91 9.38
CA ASN A 151 6.26 8.17 9.56
C ASN A 151 5.81 7.50 8.26
N MET A 152 5.99 8.14 7.09
CA MET A 152 5.68 7.54 5.80
C MET A 152 6.61 6.38 5.44
N GLU A 153 7.90 6.46 5.80
CA GLU A 153 8.84 5.33 5.67
C GLU A 153 8.40 4.15 6.53
N LYS A 154 7.99 4.40 7.78
CA LYS A 154 7.43 3.35 8.65
C LYS A 154 6.18 2.72 8.03
N ILE A 155 5.23 3.53 7.57
CA ILE A 155 4.00 3.01 6.95
C ILE A 155 4.33 2.17 5.71
N LEU A 156 5.24 2.63 4.83
CA LEU A 156 5.66 1.87 3.66
C LEU A 156 6.24 0.50 4.06
N ASN A 157 7.11 0.46 5.06
CA ASN A 157 7.70 -0.79 5.54
C ASN A 157 6.64 -1.73 6.11
N GLU A 158 5.66 -1.23 6.86
CA GLU A 158 4.56 -2.04 7.40
C GLU A 158 3.68 -2.64 6.29
N TYR A 159 3.49 -1.95 5.16
CA TYR A 159 2.80 -2.53 4.00
C TYR A 159 3.59 -3.69 3.36
N ILE A 160 4.92 -3.56 3.27
CA ILE A 160 5.79 -4.64 2.77
C ILE A 160 5.75 -5.82 3.75
N VAL A 161 5.83 -5.56 5.06
CA VAL A 161 5.70 -6.59 6.10
C VAL A 161 4.35 -7.30 6.01
N LEU A 162 3.26 -6.57 5.78
CA LEU A 162 1.93 -7.17 5.60
C LEU A 162 1.89 -8.12 4.39
N GLY A 163 2.42 -7.69 3.25
CA GLY A 163 2.51 -8.53 2.05
C GLY A 163 3.34 -9.80 2.29
N ASN A 164 4.51 -9.66 2.91
CA ASN A 164 5.38 -10.79 3.27
C ASN A 164 4.70 -11.76 4.23
N LEU A 165 3.98 -11.23 5.23
CA LEU A 165 3.26 -12.03 6.21
C LEU A 165 2.14 -12.84 5.55
N ILE A 166 1.39 -12.23 4.63
CA ILE A 166 0.39 -12.93 3.82
C ILE A 166 1.04 -14.03 2.99
N ALA A 167 2.06 -13.69 2.19
CA ALA A 167 2.74 -14.67 1.33
C ALA A 167 3.27 -15.85 2.15
N SER A 168 4.00 -15.59 3.24
CA SER A 168 4.55 -16.64 4.11
C SER A 168 3.47 -17.52 4.76
N THR A 169 2.31 -16.96 5.09
CA THR A 169 1.20 -17.71 5.70
C THR A 169 0.53 -18.64 4.69
N LEU A 170 0.44 -18.20 3.43
CA LEU A 170 -0.12 -18.96 2.32
C LEU A 170 0.90 -19.97 1.73
N GLY A 171 2.19 -19.86 2.09
CA GLY A 171 3.26 -20.68 1.53
C GLY A 171 3.80 -20.16 0.18
N LEU A 172 3.51 -18.90 -0.14
CA LEU A 172 3.94 -18.22 -1.37
C LEU A 172 5.30 -17.55 -1.19
N GLN A 173 5.97 -17.28 -2.31
CA GLN A 173 7.25 -16.58 -2.35
C GLN A 173 7.09 -15.21 -3.02
N ILE A 174 7.95 -14.26 -2.63
CA ILE A 174 7.98 -12.90 -3.18
C ILE A 174 9.28 -12.72 -3.96
N ALA A 175 9.16 -12.29 -5.21
CA ALA A 175 10.28 -11.94 -6.05
C ALA A 175 10.64 -10.47 -5.82
N ASN A 176 11.79 -10.22 -5.20
CA ASN A 176 12.22 -8.85 -4.88
C ASN A 176 12.88 -8.13 -6.07
N ASP A 177 13.46 -8.90 -7.00
CA ASP A 177 14.28 -8.39 -8.11
C ASP A 177 13.56 -8.51 -9.46
N ILE A 178 12.28 -8.14 -9.51
CA ILE A 178 11.48 -8.14 -10.74
C ILE A 178 11.40 -6.77 -11.38
N LYS A 179 11.43 -6.73 -12.71
CA LYS A 179 11.29 -5.49 -13.49
C LYS A 179 9.82 -5.06 -13.52
N ILE A 180 9.59 -3.75 -13.69
CA ILE A 180 8.25 -3.17 -13.86
C ILE A 180 7.57 -3.75 -15.11
N PHE A 181 8.32 -3.89 -16.21
CA PHE A 181 7.87 -4.51 -17.43
C PHE A 181 8.71 -5.74 -17.72
N THR A 182 8.06 -6.87 -17.93
CA THR A 182 8.69 -8.14 -18.35
C THR A 182 7.90 -8.77 -19.49
N CYS A 183 8.56 -9.63 -20.27
CA CYS A 183 7.95 -10.39 -21.34
C CYS A 183 8.14 -11.89 -21.06
N ASP A 184 7.20 -12.71 -21.53
CA ASP A 184 7.22 -14.18 -21.40
C ASP A 184 8.37 -14.88 -22.16
N GLY A 185 9.15 -14.13 -22.95
CA GLY A 185 10.36 -14.63 -23.61
C GLY A 185 11.64 -14.54 -22.78
N GLU A 186 11.61 -13.93 -21.59
CA GLU A 186 12.71 -14.01 -20.62
C GLU A 186 12.41 -15.17 -19.64
N GLU A 187 13.34 -16.11 -19.43
CA GLU A 187 13.22 -17.27 -18.50
C GLU A 187 13.13 -16.85 -17.00
N GLU A 188 12.73 -15.61 -16.70
CA GLU A 188 12.70 -15.03 -15.36
C GLU A 188 11.30 -15.11 -14.73
N ILE A 189 11.26 -15.23 -13.39
CA ILE A 189 10.03 -15.06 -12.60
C ILE A 189 9.44 -13.67 -12.92
N VAL A 190 8.29 -13.65 -13.58
CA VAL A 190 7.67 -12.39 -14.03
C VAL A 190 6.72 -11.76 -13.02
N ASN A 191 6.23 -12.54 -12.04
CA ASN A 191 5.22 -12.09 -11.07
C ASN A 191 5.86 -11.69 -9.73
N TYR A 192 5.32 -10.66 -9.09
CA TYR A 192 5.78 -10.21 -7.77
C TYR A 192 5.60 -11.28 -6.67
N VAL A 193 4.51 -12.03 -6.72
CA VAL A 193 4.23 -13.17 -5.82
C VAL A 193 3.93 -14.40 -6.66
N TYR A 194 4.50 -15.53 -6.27
CA TYR A 194 4.38 -16.78 -7.00
C TYR A 194 4.35 -17.99 -6.05
N ASP A 195 3.82 -19.09 -6.56
CA ASP A 195 3.83 -20.39 -5.89
C ASP A 195 5.02 -21.21 -6.40
N ALA A 196 6.01 -21.43 -5.56
CA ALA A 196 7.22 -22.16 -5.93
C ALA A 196 6.93 -23.64 -6.24
N SER A 197 5.87 -24.22 -5.65
CA SER A 197 5.49 -25.61 -5.91
C SER A 197 4.99 -25.83 -7.34
N MET A 198 4.61 -24.76 -8.04
CA MET A 198 4.11 -24.81 -9.41
C MET A 198 5.17 -24.45 -10.46
N MET A 199 6.41 -24.17 -10.05
CA MET A 199 7.53 -23.92 -10.96
C MET A 199 8.38 -25.17 -11.22
N ASP A 200 8.16 -26.26 -10.48
CA ASP A 200 8.88 -27.54 -10.64
C ASP A 200 8.23 -28.49 -11.68
N ASP A 201 7.07 -28.10 -12.26
CA ASP A 201 6.29 -28.92 -13.20
C ASP A 201 6.49 -28.56 -14.70
N GLU A 202 7.47 -27.70 -15.05
CA GLU A 202 7.86 -27.39 -16.45
C GLU A 202 9.19 -28.05 -16.89
#